data_AF-A0AAN8S309-F1
#
_entry.id   AF-A0AAN8S309-F1
#
_cell.length_a   1.000
_cell.length_b   1.000
_cell.length_c   1.000
_cell.angle_alpha   90.00
_cell.angle_beta   90.00
_cell.angle_gamma   90.00
#
_symmetry.space_group_name_H-M   'P 1'
#
loop_
_entity.id
_entity.type
_entity.pdbx_description
1 polymer ?
#
loop_
_entity_poly.entity_id
_entity_poly.type
_entity_poly.pdbx_seq_one_letter_code
_entity_poly.pdbx_strand_id
1 'polypeptide(L)'
;MAAFSNHRLVFTPPDKGSFPIDHEGVCKDLMMKYMDCLGRNKRENTKCREEIKSYLDCRMNNNLMAKEPWKKLEGIKMSAASSISNGIGSTSQKNILIGCTGSVASLKIPEIVNKLLKHGNFCVKVVATERAKHFFKREDIPETELLSDIDEWTAWNNRGDPVVHIELVKWADLFVIAPLDANTLGKLSSGLCDNLLTCVARAWNIGKPLLFCPAMNTKMYEHPITSTQIATLKSWGYVEIPVVSKVLVCGDKGAGAMAEVDTIVNAVIDNTTQR
;
A
#
# COMPACT_ATOMS: atom_id res chain seq x y z
N MET A 1 5.72 -20.62 -40.44
CA MET A 1 6.03 -20.15 -39.07
C MET A 1 6.26 -18.65 -39.13
N ALA A 2 5.26 -17.84 -38.77
CA ALA A 2 5.41 -16.39 -38.71
C ALA A 2 5.83 -16.00 -37.29
N ALA A 3 6.94 -15.28 -37.17
CA ALA A 3 7.47 -14.78 -35.90
C ALA A 3 6.57 -13.65 -35.37
N PHE A 4 6.00 -13.83 -34.18
CA PHE A 4 5.29 -12.76 -33.49
C PHE A 4 6.30 -11.79 -32.86
N SER A 5 6.38 -10.59 -33.43
CA SER A 5 7.10 -9.45 -32.86
C SER A 5 6.48 -9.10 -31.50
N ASN A 6 7.27 -9.28 -30.44
CA ASN A 6 6.87 -8.97 -29.07
C ASN A 6 7.09 -7.47 -28.83
N HIS A 7 6.23 -6.62 -29.41
CA HIS A 7 6.18 -5.22 -29.03
C HIS A 7 5.61 -5.11 -27.61
N ARG A 8 6.51 -5.01 -26.61
CA ARG A 8 6.15 -4.57 -25.26
C ARG A 8 5.42 -3.23 -25.38
N LEU A 9 4.11 -3.25 -25.15
CA LEU A 9 3.31 -2.04 -25.03
C LEU A 9 3.79 -1.29 -23.79
N VAL A 10 4.60 -0.26 -23.99
CA VAL A 10 4.95 0.70 -22.94
C VAL A 10 3.78 1.67 -22.83
N PHE A 11 3.06 1.58 -21.72
CA PHE A 11 1.96 2.49 -21.39
C PHE A 11 2.53 3.70 -20.67
N THR A 12 2.31 4.89 -21.22
CA THR A 12 2.47 6.14 -20.48
C THR A 12 1.13 6.40 -19.80
N PRO A 13 1.03 6.32 -18.46
CA PRO A 13 -0.21 6.64 -17.78
C PRO A 13 -0.55 8.13 -18.03
N PRO A 14 -1.84 8.47 -18.18
CA PRO A 14 -2.26 9.87 -18.25
C PRO A 14 -1.92 10.59 -16.94
N ASP A 15 -1.58 11.88 -17.03
CA ASP A 15 -1.08 12.70 -15.91
C ASP A 15 -2.02 12.79 -14.70
N LYS A 16 -3.28 12.37 -14.82
CA LYS A 16 -4.24 12.26 -13.72
C LYS A 16 -5.20 11.08 -13.91
N GLY A 17 -5.32 10.24 -12.88
CA GLY A 17 -6.56 9.51 -12.60
C GLY A 17 -6.42 8.04 -12.16
N SER A 18 -6.79 7.77 -10.90
CA SER A 18 -7.50 6.54 -10.53
C SER A 18 -8.90 6.94 -10.07
N PHE A 19 -9.90 6.79 -10.93
CA PHE A 19 -11.29 7.16 -10.68
C PHE A 19 -12.23 6.12 -11.32
N PRO A 20 -13.52 6.04 -10.91
CA PRO A 20 -14.38 4.87 -11.09
C PRO A 20 -14.31 4.23 -12.48
N ILE A 21 -14.19 2.91 -12.50
CA ILE A 21 -14.21 2.12 -13.72
C ILE A 21 -15.60 2.28 -14.35
N ASP A 22 -15.64 2.58 -15.64
CA ASP A 22 -16.87 2.66 -16.44
C ASP A 22 -17.39 1.24 -16.70
N HIS A 23 -17.93 0.60 -15.66
CA HIS A 23 -18.38 -0.80 -15.68
C HIS A 23 -19.43 -1.05 -16.77
N GLU A 24 -20.32 -0.08 -16.99
CA GLU A 24 -21.40 -0.15 -17.96
C GLU A 24 -20.98 0.33 -19.37
N GLY A 25 -19.72 0.76 -19.54
CA GLY A 25 -19.17 1.19 -20.83
C GLY A 25 -19.83 2.43 -21.43
N VAL A 26 -20.41 3.30 -20.61
CA VAL A 26 -21.20 4.48 -21.03
C VAL A 26 -20.37 5.45 -21.89
N CYS A 27 -19.09 5.59 -21.61
CA CYS A 27 -18.17 6.46 -22.34
C CYS A 27 -17.18 5.70 -23.24
N LYS A 28 -17.41 4.40 -23.45
CA LYS A 28 -16.49 3.50 -24.18
C LYS A 28 -16.27 3.93 -25.64
N ASP A 29 -17.31 4.38 -26.33
CA ASP A 29 -17.17 4.80 -27.74
C ASP A 29 -16.30 6.05 -27.90
N LEU A 30 -16.42 6.99 -26.96
CA LEU A 30 -15.59 8.20 -26.93
C LEU A 30 -14.15 7.87 -26.52
N MET A 31 -13.97 6.93 -25.59
CA MET A 31 -12.65 6.38 -25.26
C MET A 31 -11.99 5.74 -26.49
N MET A 32 -12.72 4.93 -27.26
CA MET A 32 -12.17 4.29 -28.46
C MET A 32 -11.77 5.30 -29.52
N LYS A 33 -12.58 6.35 -29.75
CA LYS A 33 -12.22 7.45 -30.67
C LYS A 33 -10.93 8.17 -30.24
N TYR A 34 -10.79 8.43 -28.94
CA TYR A 34 -9.57 9.02 -28.40
C TYR A 34 -8.34 8.09 -28.56
N MET A 35 -8.49 6.80 -28.26
CA MET A 35 -7.41 5.82 -28.41
C MET A 35 -6.99 5.62 -29.87
N ASP A 36 -7.94 5.64 -30.80
CA ASP A 36 -7.67 5.59 -32.24
C ASP A 36 -6.95 6.86 -32.72
N CYS A 37 -7.36 8.04 -32.26
CA CYS A 37 -6.62 9.27 -32.51
C CYS A 37 -5.18 9.19 -31.99
N LEU A 38 -4.96 8.69 -30.77
CA LEU A 38 -3.61 8.49 -30.22
C LEU A 38 -2.80 7.49 -31.03
N GLY A 39 -3.42 6.41 -31.51
CA GLY A 39 -2.79 5.43 -32.38
C GLY A 39 -2.24 6.05 -33.66
N ARG A 40 -3.01 6.95 -34.30
CA ARG A 40 -2.62 7.66 -35.53
C ARG A 40 -1.57 8.74 -35.29
N ASN A 41 -1.59 9.37 -34.11
CA ASN A 41 -0.76 10.53 -33.77
C ASN A 41 0.44 10.20 -32.88
N LYS A 42 0.98 8.97 -32.95
CA LYS A 42 2.16 8.53 -32.17
C LYS A 42 2.02 8.77 -30.65
N ARG A 43 0.80 8.68 -30.12
CA ARG A 43 0.44 8.91 -28.71
C ARG A 43 0.67 10.35 -28.22
N GLU A 44 0.68 11.34 -29.12
CA GLU A 44 0.70 12.75 -28.73
C GLU A 44 -0.70 13.25 -28.36
N ASN A 45 -0.94 13.50 -27.07
CA ASN A 45 -2.22 14.00 -26.55
C ASN A 45 -2.63 15.37 -27.12
N THR A 46 -1.66 16.23 -27.47
CA THR A 46 -1.90 17.57 -28.01
C THR A 46 -2.65 17.55 -29.34
N LYS A 47 -2.46 16.50 -30.13
CA LYS A 47 -3.11 16.30 -31.44
C LYS A 47 -4.51 15.71 -31.34
N CYS A 48 -4.88 15.16 -30.18
CA CYS A 48 -6.17 14.50 -29.91
C CYS A 48 -7.01 15.25 -28.86
N ARG A 49 -6.88 16.58 -28.85
CA ARG A 49 -7.49 17.45 -27.84
C ARG A 49 -9.02 17.46 -27.90
N GLU A 50 -9.61 17.28 -29.07
CA GLU A 50 -11.06 17.28 -29.23
C GLU A 50 -11.66 15.95 -28.78
N GLU A 51 -11.00 14.84 -29.08
CA GLU A 51 -11.41 13.50 -28.69
C GLU A 51 -11.26 13.27 -27.19
N ILE A 52 -10.14 13.72 -26.60
CA ILE A 52 -9.95 13.65 -25.14
C ILE A 52 -10.97 14.54 -24.43
N LYS A 53 -11.27 15.73 -24.96
CA LYS A 53 -12.27 16.64 -24.38
C LYS A 53 -13.64 15.99 -24.35
N SER A 54 -14.07 15.42 -25.47
CA SER A 54 -15.35 14.72 -25.60
C SER A 54 -15.45 13.52 -24.64
N TYR A 55 -14.37 12.74 -24.53
CA TYR A 55 -14.30 11.60 -23.60
C TYR A 55 -14.40 12.04 -22.13
N LEU A 56 -13.63 13.07 -21.74
CA LEU A 56 -13.64 13.60 -20.38
C LEU A 56 -14.98 14.24 -20.03
N ASP A 57 -15.63 14.96 -20.95
CA ASP A 57 -16.99 15.50 -20.78
C ASP A 57 -18.01 14.40 -20.48
N CYS A 58 -17.98 13.30 -21.24
CA CYS A 58 -18.85 12.16 -20.98
C CYS A 58 -18.64 11.61 -19.56
N ARG A 59 -17.38 11.47 -19.12
CA ARG A 59 -17.07 10.97 -17.78
C ARG A 59 -17.52 11.92 -16.68
N MET A 60 -17.39 13.23 -16.88
CA MET A 60 -17.86 14.25 -15.93
C MET A 60 -19.38 14.27 -15.82
N ASN A 61 -20.09 14.12 -16.94
CA ASN A 61 -21.55 14.12 -16.98
C ASN A 61 -22.16 12.85 -16.38
N ASN A 62 -21.47 11.71 -16.51
CA ASN A 62 -21.92 10.42 -15.98
C ASN A 62 -21.36 10.09 -14.60
N ASN A 63 -20.80 11.08 -13.88
CA ASN A 63 -20.25 10.87 -12.54
C ASN A 63 -19.14 9.78 -12.49
N LEU A 64 -18.43 9.55 -13.59
CA LEU A 64 -17.29 8.62 -13.70
C LEU A 64 -15.95 9.31 -13.41
N MET A 65 -15.97 10.62 -13.17
CA MET A 65 -14.83 11.46 -12.80
C MET A 65 -15.34 12.71 -12.05
N ALA A 66 -14.49 13.34 -11.24
CA ALA A 66 -14.78 14.65 -10.65
C ALA A 66 -14.97 15.71 -11.75
N LYS A 67 -15.93 16.62 -11.54
CA LYS A 67 -16.16 17.74 -12.47
C LYS A 67 -15.07 18.79 -12.25
N GLU A 68 -14.19 18.99 -13.24
CA GLU A 68 -13.16 20.04 -13.21
C GLU A 68 -13.41 21.09 -14.30
N PRO A 69 -13.20 22.39 -14.04
CA PRO A 69 -13.29 23.42 -15.07
C PRO A 69 -12.15 23.28 -16.09
N TRP A 70 -12.47 23.42 -17.37
CA TRP A 70 -11.55 23.20 -18.51
C TRP A 70 -10.20 23.93 -18.41
N LYS A 71 -10.17 25.13 -17.82
CA LYS A 71 -8.93 25.90 -17.60
C LYS A 71 -7.87 25.15 -16.78
N LYS A 72 -8.29 24.22 -15.91
CA LYS A 72 -7.39 23.42 -15.04
C LYS A 72 -6.88 22.14 -15.74
N LEU A 73 -7.54 21.74 -16.83
CA LEU A 73 -7.19 20.58 -17.66
C LEU A 73 -6.32 20.96 -18.88
N GLU A 74 -6.33 22.24 -19.29
CA GLU A 74 -5.57 22.75 -20.45
C GLU A 74 -4.11 23.11 -20.15
N GLY A 75 -3.68 23.09 -18.88
CA GLY A 75 -2.40 23.66 -18.44
C GLY A 75 -1.28 22.65 -18.17
N ILE A 76 -0.59 22.19 -19.20
CA ILE A 76 0.80 21.66 -19.07
C ILE A 76 1.65 22.29 -20.17
N LYS A 77 2.49 23.28 -19.80
CA LYS A 77 3.65 23.72 -20.59
C LYS A 77 4.91 23.20 -19.91
N MET A 78 5.75 22.48 -20.65
CA MET A 78 7.10 22.06 -20.25
C MET A 78 8.08 23.23 -20.32
N SER A 79 8.86 23.46 -19.26
CA SER A 79 10.13 24.18 -19.33
C SER A 79 11.20 23.42 -18.55
N ALA A 80 12.38 23.32 -19.15
CA ALA A 80 13.53 22.57 -18.66
C ALA A 80 14.48 23.39 -17.76
N ALA A 81 15.31 22.62 -17.04
CA ALA A 81 16.61 22.94 -16.42
C ALA A 81 16.65 23.82 -15.15
N SER A 82 17.16 23.26 -14.05
CA SER A 82 18.58 23.44 -13.67
C SER A 82 18.91 22.70 -12.38
N SER A 83 20.06 22.04 -12.39
CA SER A 83 20.68 21.36 -11.26
C SER A 83 21.29 22.37 -10.29
N ILE A 84 21.10 22.20 -8.98
CA ILE A 84 22.06 22.62 -7.96
C ILE A 84 22.14 21.51 -6.92
N SER A 85 23.30 20.86 -6.87
CA SER A 85 23.76 20.03 -5.77
C SER A 85 24.00 20.90 -4.54
N ASN A 86 23.56 20.44 -3.37
CA ASN A 86 24.29 20.65 -2.13
C ASN A 86 23.95 19.53 -1.16
N GLY A 87 24.97 18.74 -0.84
CA GLY A 87 24.92 17.74 0.21
C GLY A 87 24.90 18.44 1.57
N ILE A 88 23.92 18.08 2.37
CA ILE A 88 23.97 18.09 3.83
C ILE A 88 23.32 16.76 4.22
N GLY A 89 24.02 15.91 4.95
CA GLY A 89 23.47 14.70 5.54
C GLY A 89 22.36 15.07 6.51
N SER A 90 21.13 15.18 5.98
CA SER A 90 19.92 15.25 6.76
C SER A 90 19.55 13.82 7.11
N THR A 91 19.58 13.45 8.39
CA THR A 91 18.84 12.27 8.85
C THR A 91 17.35 12.59 8.67
N SER A 92 16.86 12.44 7.45
CA SER A 92 15.47 12.67 7.09
C SER A 92 14.62 11.73 7.93
N GLN A 93 13.76 12.29 8.78
CA GLN A 93 12.78 11.53 9.54
C GLN A 93 12.01 10.59 8.60
N LYS A 94 11.99 9.28 8.91
CA LYS A 94 11.33 8.26 8.10
C LYS A 94 9.96 7.92 8.66
N ASN A 95 8.97 7.76 7.80
CA ASN A 95 7.62 7.41 8.18
C ASN A 95 7.42 5.90 8.15
N ILE A 96 7.14 5.31 9.31
CA ILE A 96 6.93 3.88 9.50
C ILE A 96 5.46 3.62 9.76
N LEU A 97 4.85 2.82 8.91
CA LEU A 97 3.51 2.29 9.15
C LEU A 97 3.63 0.90 9.76
N ILE A 98 2.92 0.67 10.87
CA ILE A 98 2.83 -0.63 11.52
C ILE A 98 1.43 -1.19 11.31
N GLY A 99 1.32 -2.33 10.63
CA GLY A 99 0.10 -3.10 10.53
C GLY A 99 0.06 -4.15 11.63
N CYS A 100 -1.06 -4.26 12.34
CA CYS A 100 -1.26 -5.29 13.36
C CYS A 100 -2.57 -6.04 13.14
N THR A 101 -2.48 -7.36 13.23
CA THR A 101 -3.62 -8.26 12.96
C THR A 101 -4.06 -9.02 14.22
N GLY A 102 -5.06 -9.89 14.11
CA GLY A 102 -5.67 -10.61 15.22
C GLY A 102 -4.84 -11.79 15.74
N SER A 103 -3.65 -11.51 16.30
CA SER A 103 -2.81 -12.49 17.00
C SER A 103 -2.55 -12.04 18.43
N VAL A 104 -2.37 -12.98 19.36
CA VAL A 104 -2.00 -12.66 20.77
C VAL A 104 -0.71 -11.85 20.83
N ALA A 105 0.18 -12.02 19.85
CA ALA A 105 1.40 -11.23 19.73
C ALA A 105 1.16 -9.72 19.57
N SER A 106 -0.06 -9.27 19.28
CA SER A 106 -0.43 -7.84 19.23
C SER A 106 -0.30 -7.14 20.59
N LEU A 107 -0.22 -7.90 21.70
CA LEU A 107 0.20 -7.37 23.00
C LEU A 107 1.58 -6.68 22.99
N LYS A 108 2.43 -7.01 22.01
CA LYS A 108 3.79 -6.44 21.87
C LYS A 108 3.82 -5.15 21.04
N ILE A 109 2.70 -4.69 20.47
CA ILE A 109 2.64 -3.46 19.66
C ILE A 109 3.13 -2.23 20.44
N PRO A 110 2.70 -1.98 21.70
CA PRO A 110 3.19 -0.85 22.47
C PRO A 110 4.72 -0.83 22.62
N GLU A 111 5.32 -2.00 22.82
CA GLU A 111 6.77 -2.14 22.95
C GLU A 111 7.50 -1.83 21.63
N ILE A 112 6.99 -2.34 20.50
CA ILE A 112 7.53 -2.06 19.16
C ILE A 112 7.49 -0.55 18.87
N VAL A 113 6.33 0.07 19.10
CA VAL A 113 6.13 1.51 18.90
C VAL A 113 7.09 2.33 19.74
N ASN A 114 7.18 2.05 21.04
CA ASN A 114 8.05 2.77 21.96
C ASN A 114 9.53 2.66 21.55
N LYS A 115 10.00 1.47 21.17
CA LYS A 115 11.39 1.27 20.72
C LYS A 115 11.70 2.02 19.43
N LEU A 116 10.77 2.06 18.47
CA LEU A 116 10.95 2.83 17.24
C LEU A 116 10.97 4.34 17.51
N LEU A 117 10.06 4.85 18.34
CA LEU A 117 10.03 6.28 18.69
C LEU A 117 11.30 6.71 19.45
N LYS A 118 11.81 5.87 20.36
CA LYS A 118 13.06 6.12 21.10
C LYS A 118 14.29 6.23 20.22
N HIS A 119 14.28 5.64 19.03
CA HIS A 119 15.37 5.78 18.05
C HIS A 119 15.45 7.21 17.46
N GLY A 120 14.43 8.05 17.67
CA GLY A 120 14.45 9.49 17.38
C GLY A 120 14.28 9.90 15.91
N ASN A 121 14.46 8.96 14.97
CA ASN A 121 14.42 9.24 13.52
C ASN A 121 13.15 8.73 12.82
N PHE A 122 12.17 8.21 13.57
CA PHE A 122 10.98 7.58 13.01
C PHE A 122 9.70 8.30 13.42
N CYS A 123 8.83 8.56 12.45
CA CYS A 123 7.42 8.87 12.69
C CYS A 123 6.62 7.59 12.55
N VAL A 124 5.81 7.22 13.56
CA VAL A 124 5.10 5.95 13.57
C VAL A 124 3.60 6.17 13.53
N LYS A 125 2.91 5.45 12.64
CA LYS A 125 1.46 5.27 12.66
C LYS A 125 1.12 3.80 12.73
N VAL A 126 0.02 3.46 13.38
CA VAL A 126 -0.44 2.08 13.55
C VAL A 126 -1.78 1.89 12.85
N VAL A 127 -1.90 0.84 12.05
CA VAL A 127 -3.16 0.36 11.47
C VAL A 127 -3.48 -0.98 12.12
N ALA A 128 -4.66 -1.08 12.72
CA ALA A 128 -5.12 -2.27 13.42
C ALA A 128 -6.37 -2.84 12.77
N THR A 129 -6.39 -4.16 12.55
CA THR A 129 -7.65 -4.85 12.23
C THR A 129 -8.55 -4.87 13.47
N GLU A 130 -9.86 -5.01 13.26
CA GLU A 130 -10.82 -5.11 14.38
C GLU A 130 -10.50 -6.25 15.35
N ARG A 131 -9.83 -7.31 14.89
CA ARG A 131 -9.39 -8.41 15.75
C ARG A 131 -8.15 -8.08 16.56
N ALA A 132 -7.25 -7.24 16.05
CA ALA A 132 -6.03 -6.82 16.77
C ALA A 132 -6.36 -5.97 18.01
N LYS A 133 -7.41 -5.14 17.92
CA LYS A 133 -7.90 -4.28 19.00
C LYS A 133 -8.35 -5.02 20.28
N HIS A 134 -8.53 -6.34 20.23
CA HIS A 134 -8.81 -7.13 21.42
C HIS A 134 -7.58 -7.29 22.33
N PHE A 135 -6.37 -7.10 21.81
CA PHE A 135 -5.13 -7.40 22.50
C PHE A 135 -4.41 -6.17 23.06
N PHE A 136 -4.71 -4.98 22.55
CA PHE A 136 -4.18 -3.72 23.05
C PHE A 136 -5.19 -2.61 22.75
N LYS A 137 -5.08 -1.49 23.47
CA LYS A 137 -5.98 -0.35 23.35
C LYS A 137 -5.26 0.89 22.86
N ARG A 138 -6.02 1.91 22.47
CA ARG A 138 -5.50 3.21 22.02
C ARG A 138 -4.59 3.84 23.08
N GLU A 139 -4.93 3.66 24.36
CA GLU A 139 -4.20 4.24 25.49
C GLU A 139 -2.81 3.63 25.69
N ASP A 140 -2.55 2.44 25.14
CA ASP A 140 -1.25 1.78 25.25
C ASP A 140 -0.19 2.39 24.30
N ILE A 141 -0.62 3.17 23.30
CA ILE A 141 0.24 3.82 22.30
C ILE A 141 -0.10 5.32 22.13
N PRO A 142 -0.11 6.13 23.22
CA PRO A 142 -0.67 7.49 23.22
C PRO A 142 0.04 8.43 22.23
N GLU A 143 1.34 8.20 22.02
CA GLU A 143 2.25 9.02 21.20
C GLU A 143 2.05 8.83 19.68
N THR A 144 1.28 7.83 19.25
CA THR A 144 1.06 7.52 17.82
C THR A 144 -0.41 7.47 17.44
N GLU A 145 -0.70 7.77 16.19
CA GLU A 145 -2.04 7.59 15.62
C GLU A 145 -2.36 6.09 15.44
N LEU A 146 -3.54 5.68 15.90
CA LEU A 146 -4.09 4.34 15.71
C LEU A 146 -5.30 4.42 14.78
N LEU A 147 -5.18 3.79 13.63
CA LEU A 147 -6.17 3.78 12.56
C LEU A 147 -6.76 2.39 12.37
N SER A 148 -7.98 2.34 11.86
CA SER A 148 -8.78 1.14 11.69
C SER A 148 -9.86 1.33 10.63
N ASP A 149 -10.69 0.31 10.43
CA ASP A 149 -11.67 0.29 9.35
C ASP A 149 -12.70 1.42 9.45
N ILE A 150 -13.02 1.88 10.68
CA ILE A 150 -13.93 3.01 10.86
C ILE A 150 -13.35 4.33 10.36
N ASP A 151 -12.03 4.50 10.48
CA ASP A 151 -11.34 5.74 10.09
C ASP A 151 -11.40 5.95 8.57
N GLU A 152 -11.34 4.86 7.80
CA GLU A 152 -11.50 4.88 6.34
C GLU A 152 -12.83 5.52 5.92
N TRP A 153 -13.93 5.13 6.55
CA TRP A 153 -15.27 5.59 6.17
C TRP A 153 -15.65 6.92 6.82
N THR A 154 -15.16 7.22 8.02
CA THR A 154 -15.43 8.52 8.66
C THR A 154 -14.72 9.68 7.95
N ALA A 155 -13.56 9.43 7.34
CA ALA A 155 -12.84 10.43 6.57
C ALA A 155 -13.46 10.72 5.19
N TRP A 156 -14.30 9.81 4.67
CA TRP A 156 -14.87 9.92 3.33
C TRP A 156 -16.37 10.25 3.39
N ASN A 157 -16.72 11.52 3.17
CA ASN A 157 -18.11 11.97 3.15
C ASN A 157 -18.58 12.33 1.74
N ASN A 158 -17.68 12.88 0.93
CA ASN A 158 -17.94 13.32 -0.43
C ASN A 158 -16.87 12.83 -1.40
N ARG A 159 -17.24 12.76 -2.68
CA ARG A 159 -16.28 12.46 -3.75
C ARG A 159 -15.22 13.58 -3.81
N GLY A 160 -13.96 13.20 -3.66
CA GLY A 160 -12.83 14.12 -3.59
C GLY A 160 -12.17 14.17 -2.22
N ASP A 161 -12.85 13.65 -1.19
CA ASP A 161 -12.28 13.49 0.14
C ASP A 161 -11.11 12.47 0.11
N PRO A 162 -10.11 12.64 0.98
CA PRO A 162 -8.95 11.77 1.05
C PRO A 162 -9.37 10.32 1.35
N VAL A 163 -8.79 9.39 0.60
CA VAL A 163 -8.97 7.95 0.79
C VAL A 163 -7.87 7.46 1.71
N VAL A 164 -8.22 7.06 2.94
CA VAL A 164 -7.25 6.90 4.04
C VAL A 164 -6.16 5.89 3.68
N HIS A 165 -6.51 4.71 3.19
CA HIS A 165 -5.49 3.72 2.79
C HIS A 165 -4.52 4.25 1.72
N ILE A 166 -4.97 5.08 0.79
CA ILE A 166 -4.10 5.68 -0.24
C ILE A 166 -3.18 6.74 0.36
N GLU A 167 -3.69 7.58 1.27
CA GLU A 167 -2.88 8.57 1.97
C GLU A 167 -1.82 7.92 2.85
N LEU A 168 -2.14 6.80 3.50
CA LEU A 168 -1.16 6.02 4.26
C LEU A 168 -0.04 5.46 3.38
N VAL A 169 -0.36 4.94 2.20
CA VAL A 169 0.63 4.44 1.23
C VAL A 169 1.56 5.58 0.75
N LYS A 170 1.02 6.79 0.54
CA LYS A 170 1.82 7.95 0.17
C LYS A 170 2.74 8.39 1.31
N TRP A 171 2.18 8.46 2.53
CA TRP A 171 2.86 8.94 3.73
C TRP A 171 4.00 8.02 4.18
N ALA A 172 3.78 6.71 4.18
CA ALA A 172 4.73 5.74 4.73
C ALA A 172 5.92 5.47 3.79
N ASP A 173 7.14 5.47 4.32
CA ASP A 173 8.35 5.05 3.62
C ASP A 173 8.56 3.54 3.70
N LEU A 174 8.13 2.93 4.81
CA LEU A 174 8.19 1.50 5.09
C LEU A 174 6.88 1.05 5.75
N PHE A 175 6.42 -0.14 5.38
CA PHE A 175 5.29 -0.80 6.03
C PHE A 175 5.73 -2.11 6.67
N VAL A 176 5.49 -2.28 7.96
CA VAL A 176 5.76 -3.53 8.68
C VAL A 176 4.46 -4.11 9.22
N ILE A 177 4.12 -5.34 8.86
CA ILE A 177 2.96 -6.06 9.40
C ILE A 177 3.46 -7.03 10.47
N ALA A 178 3.34 -6.65 11.74
CA ALA A 178 3.85 -7.43 12.86
C ALA A 178 2.95 -7.23 14.10
N PRO A 179 2.13 -8.22 14.48
CA PRO A 179 2.02 -9.55 13.89
C PRO A 179 1.21 -9.62 12.59
N LEU A 180 1.51 -10.63 11.77
CA LEU A 180 0.70 -11.12 10.66
C LEU A 180 0.07 -12.48 11.02
N ASP A 181 -1.24 -12.51 11.24
CA ASP A 181 -2.00 -13.73 11.46
C ASP A 181 -2.24 -14.51 10.15
N ALA A 182 -2.62 -15.78 10.28
CA ALA A 182 -2.83 -16.66 9.12
C ALA A 182 -3.98 -16.19 8.21
N ASN A 183 -5.01 -15.57 8.78
CA ASN A 183 -6.16 -15.09 8.02
C ASN A 183 -5.78 -13.94 7.09
N THR A 184 -5.07 -12.95 7.62
CA THR A 184 -4.56 -11.81 6.87
C THR A 184 -3.48 -12.27 5.89
N LEU A 185 -2.62 -13.22 6.25
CA LEU A 185 -1.68 -13.85 5.30
C LEU A 185 -2.43 -14.46 4.10
N GLY A 186 -3.53 -15.18 4.35
CA GLY A 186 -4.39 -15.72 3.30
C GLY A 186 -5.04 -14.65 2.43
N LYS A 187 -5.52 -13.57 3.04
CA LYS A 187 -6.08 -12.41 2.32
C LYS A 187 -5.04 -11.75 1.42
N LEU A 188 -3.86 -11.44 1.96
CA LEU A 188 -2.79 -10.77 1.23
C LEU A 188 -2.32 -11.61 0.05
N SER A 189 -2.03 -12.90 0.27
CA SER A 189 -1.58 -13.83 -0.78
C SER A 189 -2.61 -14.06 -1.89
N SER A 190 -3.90 -13.91 -1.57
CA SER A 190 -5.00 -14.05 -2.54
C SER A 190 -5.47 -12.72 -3.14
N GLY A 191 -4.88 -11.59 -2.72
CA GLY A 191 -5.23 -10.26 -3.22
C GLY A 191 -6.55 -9.68 -2.67
N LEU A 192 -7.06 -10.18 -1.54
CA LEU A 192 -8.22 -9.63 -0.86
C LEU A 192 -7.86 -8.34 -0.13
N CYS A 193 -8.73 -7.33 -0.24
CA CYS A 193 -8.58 -6.01 0.37
C CYS A 193 -9.92 -5.55 0.97
N ASP A 194 -10.31 -6.15 2.10
CA ASP A 194 -11.64 -5.98 2.71
C ASP A 194 -11.62 -5.17 4.02
N ASN A 195 -10.45 -4.67 4.41
CA ASN A 195 -10.23 -3.83 5.58
C ASN A 195 -9.08 -2.83 5.32
N LEU A 196 -8.93 -1.82 6.17
CA LEU A 196 -7.95 -0.75 5.99
C LEU A 196 -6.53 -1.31 5.78
N LEU A 197 -6.11 -2.27 6.62
CA LEU A 197 -4.77 -2.87 6.55
C LEU A 197 -4.51 -3.57 5.20
N THR A 198 -5.46 -4.39 4.76
CA THR A 198 -5.34 -5.15 3.51
C THR A 198 -5.47 -4.26 2.28
N CYS A 199 -6.26 -3.18 2.34
CA CYS A 199 -6.31 -2.14 1.33
C CYS A 199 -4.97 -1.41 1.19
N VAL A 200 -4.34 -1.00 2.31
CA VAL A 200 -2.99 -0.41 2.30
C VAL A 200 -1.98 -1.37 1.66
N ALA A 201 -1.97 -2.63 2.10
CA ALA A 201 -1.05 -3.64 1.57
C ALA A 201 -1.26 -3.89 0.07
N ARG A 202 -2.51 -3.86 -0.40
CA ARG A 202 -2.86 -4.05 -1.82
C ARG A 202 -2.45 -2.86 -2.70
N ALA A 203 -2.57 -1.66 -2.17
CA ALA A 203 -2.16 -0.42 -2.84
C ALA A 203 -0.66 -0.12 -2.67
N TRP A 204 0.08 -0.95 -1.92
CA TRP A 204 1.47 -0.70 -1.58
C TRP A 204 2.37 -0.64 -2.83
N ASN A 205 3.27 0.35 -2.85
CA ASN A 205 4.27 0.44 -3.91
C ASN A 205 5.36 -0.60 -3.65
N ILE A 206 5.51 -1.58 -4.55
CA ILE A 206 6.55 -2.64 -4.50
C ILE A 206 7.97 -2.05 -4.42
N GLY A 207 8.16 -0.82 -4.89
CA GLY A 207 9.41 -0.09 -4.71
C GLY A 207 9.74 0.16 -3.24
N LYS A 208 8.77 0.32 -2.34
CA LYS A 208 8.97 0.58 -0.90
C LYS A 208 9.04 -0.74 -0.10
N PRO A 209 9.91 -0.85 0.93
CA PRO A 209 10.00 -2.05 1.74
C PRO A 209 8.68 -2.34 2.46
N LEU A 210 8.20 -3.59 2.30
CA LEU A 210 7.14 -4.17 3.11
C LEU A 210 7.70 -5.37 3.85
N LEU A 211 7.72 -5.29 5.18
CA LEU A 211 8.16 -6.35 6.07
C LEU A 211 6.93 -7.03 6.66
N PHE A 212 6.98 -8.34 6.86
CA PHE A 212 5.90 -9.05 7.54
C PHE A 212 6.46 -10.08 8.53
N CYS A 213 5.82 -10.18 9.69
CA CYS A 213 6.21 -11.07 10.77
C CYS A 213 5.06 -12.03 11.09
N PRO A 214 5.05 -13.26 10.55
CA PRO A 214 4.01 -14.24 10.85
C PRO A 214 3.91 -14.52 12.36
N ALA A 215 2.69 -14.72 12.86
CA ALA A 215 2.45 -15.05 14.26
C ALA A 215 1.18 -15.89 14.43
N MET A 216 1.35 -17.20 14.55
CA MET A 216 0.25 -18.17 14.60
C MET A 216 0.65 -19.45 15.34
N ASN A 217 -0.33 -20.30 15.67
CA ASN A 217 -0.04 -21.60 16.27
C ASN A 217 0.85 -22.47 15.36
N THR A 218 1.68 -23.34 15.93
CA THR A 218 2.58 -24.22 15.18
C THR A 218 1.89 -25.06 14.11
N LYS A 219 0.72 -25.64 14.41
CA LYS A 219 -0.04 -26.42 13.41
C LYS A 219 -0.50 -25.56 12.24
N MET A 220 -0.81 -24.28 12.48
CA MET A 220 -1.14 -23.35 11.40
C MET A 220 0.09 -22.97 10.59
N TYR A 221 1.24 -22.76 11.25
CA TYR A 221 2.49 -22.44 10.59
C TYR A 221 3.01 -23.59 9.72
N GLU A 222 2.95 -24.82 10.24
CA GLU A 222 3.34 -26.05 9.55
C GLU A 222 2.34 -26.49 8.47
N HIS A 223 1.15 -25.88 8.42
CA HIS A 223 0.17 -26.21 7.39
C HIS A 223 0.73 -25.86 6.00
N PRO A 224 0.64 -26.76 5.00
CA PRO A 224 1.25 -26.54 3.68
C PRO A 224 0.87 -25.21 3.03
N ILE A 225 -0.40 -24.79 3.19
CA ILE A 225 -0.90 -23.53 2.65
C ILE A 225 -0.08 -22.32 3.14
N THR A 226 0.35 -22.31 4.40
CA THR A 226 1.07 -21.19 5.00
C THR A 226 2.41 -21.00 4.33
N SER A 227 3.14 -22.08 4.08
CA SER A 227 4.42 -22.04 3.34
C SER A 227 4.25 -21.48 1.93
N THR A 228 3.19 -21.90 1.23
CA THR A 228 2.85 -21.38 -0.12
C THR A 228 2.52 -19.90 -0.08
N GLN A 229 1.71 -19.46 0.89
CA GLN A 229 1.32 -18.05 1.02
C GLN A 229 2.52 -17.16 1.36
N ILE A 230 3.39 -17.59 2.28
CA ILE A 230 4.64 -16.89 2.60
C ILE A 230 5.52 -16.78 1.35
N ALA A 231 5.68 -17.88 0.60
CA ALA A 231 6.46 -17.87 -0.63
C ALA A 231 5.89 -16.90 -1.68
N THR A 232 4.56 -16.83 -1.81
CA THR A 232 3.88 -15.86 -2.68
C THR A 232 4.23 -14.42 -2.30
N LEU A 233 4.11 -14.05 -1.03
CA LEU A 233 4.46 -12.70 -0.55
C LEU A 233 5.93 -12.36 -0.83
N LYS A 234 6.84 -13.30 -0.57
CA LYS A 234 8.28 -13.13 -0.86
C LYS A 234 8.55 -12.97 -2.35
N SER A 235 7.80 -13.65 -3.22
CA SER A 235 7.93 -13.50 -4.67
C SER A 235 7.62 -12.09 -5.18
N TRP A 236 6.85 -11.31 -4.41
CA TRP A 236 6.57 -9.89 -4.72
C TRP A 236 7.65 -8.93 -4.22
N GLY A 237 8.67 -9.43 -3.53
CA GLY A 237 9.74 -8.63 -2.93
C GLY A 237 9.46 -8.22 -1.47
N TYR A 238 8.42 -8.76 -0.84
CA TYR A 238 8.16 -8.53 0.58
C TYR A 238 9.16 -9.31 1.44
N VAL A 239 9.57 -8.71 2.55
CA VAL A 239 10.63 -9.24 3.42
C VAL A 239 10.00 -9.95 4.60
N GLU A 240 10.21 -11.26 4.68
CA GLU A 240 9.79 -12.06 5.83
C GLU A 240 10.74 -11.82 7.02
N ILE A 241 10.17 -11.47 8.17
CA ILE A 241 10.82 -11.60 9.48
C ILE A 241 10.39 -12.96 10.04
N PRO A 242 11.29 -13.95 10.13
CA PRO A 242 10.91 -15.33 10.40
C PRO A 242 10.40 -15.52 11.84
N VAL A 243 9.54 -16.52 12.02
CA VAL A 243 9.04 -16.93 13.34
C VAL A 243 10.15 -17.49 14.22
N VAL A 244 9.92 -17.46 15.54
CA VAL A 244 10.78 -18.15 16.52
C VAL A 244 10.11 -19.42 17.04
N SER A 245 10.93 -20.39 17.45
CA SER A 245 10.44 -21.60 18.10
C SER A 245 10.38 -21.39 19.61
N LYS A 246 9.17 -21.38 20.19
CA LYS A 246 8.94 -21.20 21.64
C LYS A 246 7.77 -22.05 22.11
N VAL A 247 7.59 -22.15 23.43
CA VAL A 247 6.33 -22.63 24.01
C VAL A 247 5.26 -21.57 23.76
N LEU A 248 4.23 -21.93 23.02
CA LEU A 248 3.12 -21.06 22.66
C LEU A 248 2.10 -20.97 23.80
N VAL A 249 1.18 -20.00 23.70
CA VAL A 249 0.10 -19.79 24.69
C VAL A 249 -0.77 -21.04 24.89
N CYS A 250 -0.87 -21.91 23.88
CA CYS A 250 -1.59 -23.18 23.96
C CYS A 250 -0.80 -24.32 24.62
N GLY A 251 0.48 -24.12 24.99
CA GLY A 251 1.35 -25.13 25.60
C GLY A 251 2.22 -25.92 24.61
N ASP A 252 1.95 -25.83 23.30
CA ASP A 252 2.76 -26.49 22.27
C ASP A 252 4.12 -25.81 22.12
N LYS A 253 5.20 -26.60 21.94
CA LYS A 253 6.54 -26.10 21.59
C LYS A 253 6.77 -26.30 20.09
N GLY A 254 6.98 -25.21 19.36
CA GLY A 254 7.23 -25.28 17.93
C GLY A 254 7.41 -23.91 17.27
N ALA A 255 7.68 -23.92 15.97
CA ALA A 255 7.75 -22.69 15.17
C ALA A 255 6.37 -22.04 15.06
N GLY A 256 6.31 -20.71 14.95
CA GLY A 256 5.04 -19.98 14.75
C GLY A 256 4.89 -18.75 15.65
N ALA A 257 5.70 -18.62 16.71
CA ALA A 257 5.71 -17.43 17.54
C ALA A 257 6.31 -16.25 16.75
N MET A 258 5.72 -15.06 16.93
CA MET A 258 6.25 -13.82 16.37
C MET A 258 7.71 -13.62 16.79
N ALA A 259 8.53 -13.08 15.89
CA ALA A 259 9.89 -12.68 16.20
C ALA A 259 9.95 -11.74 17.42
N GLU A 260 11.12 -11.67 18.05
CA GLU A 260 11.31 -10.74 19.16
C GLU A 260 11.24 -9.29 18.69
N VAL A 261 10.80 -8.42 19.60
CA VAL A 261 10.60 -6.99 19.31
C VAL A 261 11.89 -6.37 18.78
N ASP A 262 13.04 -6.68 19.39
CA ASP A 262 14.34 -6.16 18.94
C ASP A 262 14.69 -6.65 17.53
N THR A 263 14.36 -7.88 17.18
CA THR A 263 14.55 -8.40 15.81
C THR A 263 13.71 -7.62 14.80
N ILE A 264 12.46 -7.32 15.15
CA ILE A 264 11.55 -6.56 14.28
C ILE A 264 12.05 -5.12 14.11
N VAL A 265 12.41 -4.46 15.21
CA VAL A 265 12.91 -3.08 15.21
C VAL A 265 14.20 -2.97 14.40
N ASN A 266 15.16 -3.88 14.59
CA ASN A 266 16.40 -3.90 13.82
C ASN A 266 16.13 -4.11 12.33
N ALA A 267 15.23 -5.04 11.97
CA ALA A 267 14.87 -5.25 10.57
C ALA A 267 14.27 -3.99 9.93
N VAL A 268 13.45 -3.23 10.66
CA VAL A 268 12.91 -1.92 10.20
C VAL A 268 14.04 -0.91 10.01
N ILE A 269 14.98 -0.81 10.94
CA ILE A 269 16.13 0.11 10.86
C ILE A 269 17.02 -0.23 9.65
N ASP A 270 17.34 -1.51 9.45
CA ASP A 270 18.19 -1.96 8.35
C ASP A 270 17.54 -1.64 6.98
N ASN A 271 16.24 -1.87 6.85
CA ASN A 271 15.50 -1.62 5.61
C ASN A 271 15.17 -0.14 5.35
N THR A 272 15.40 0.74 6.34
CA THR A 272 15.26 2.20 6.17
C THR A 272 16.59 2.90 5.86
N THR A 273 17.72 2.28 6.21
CA THR A 273 19.07 2.86 6.05
C THR A 273 19.74 2.47 4.73
N GLN A 274 19.35 1.35 4.11
CA GLN A 274 19.98 0.81 2.90
C GLN A 274 19.61 1.54 1.58
N ARG A 275 19.10 2.78 1.63
CA ARG A 275 18.70 3.56 0.44
C ARG A 275 18.91 5.06 0.56
#